data_AF-A0A9E9LYL0-F1
#
_entry.id   AF-A0A9E9LYL0-F1
#
_cell.length_a   1.000
_cell.length_b   1.000
_cell.length_c   1.000
_cell.angle_alpha   90.00
_cell.angle_beta   90.00
_cell.angle_gamma   90.00
#
_symmetry.space_group_name_H-M   'P 1'
#
loop_
_entity.id
_entity.type
_entity.pdbx_description
1 polymer ?
#
loop_
_entity_poly.entity_id
_entity_poly.type
_entity_poly.pdbx_seq_one_letter_code
_entity_poly.pdbx_strand_id
1 'polypeptide(L)'
;MDRPIYVIDGINKTAEQDDFEQGCILSSGYSTYIAQSFYGNTPREAIEQFMDFVGLDPSSDEDCQSVLINACDETGRVDIQVHETPEGCRPDSEHLEEWKAGKERLWLCDYSGYLYQQAKTPVDLVRVPAIAGRYS
;
A
#
# COMPACT_ATOMS: atom_id res chain seq x y z
N MET A 1 -19.79 1.66 -16.93
CA MET A 1 -18.88 2.22 -15.92
C MET A 1 -17.61 2.62 -16.63
N ASP A 2 -17.18 3.88 -16.47
CA ASP A 2 -15.91 4.33 -17.03
C ASP A 2 -14.75 3.61 -16.37
N ARG A 3 -13.72 3.28 -17.14
CA ARG A 3 -12.48 2.70 -16.59
C ARG A 3 -11.71 3.76 -15.77
N PRO A 4 -11.04 3.36 -14.68
CA PRO A 4 -10.23 4.26 -13.86
C PRO A 4 -9.15 4.98 -14.68
N ILE A 5 -8.77 6.18 -14.24
CA ILE A 5 -7.76 7.06 -14.90
C ILE A 5 -6.40 6.93 -14.21
N TYR A 6 -6.39 6.62 -12.91
CA TYR A 6 -5.18 6.56 -12.09
C TYR A 6 -4.99 5.16 -11.56
N VAL A 7 -3.74 4.74 -11.46
CA VAL A 7 -3.36 3.41 -10.97
C VAL A 7 -2.10 3.49 -10.12
N ILE A 8 -2.07 2.75 -9.02
CA ILE A 8 -0.85 2.30 -8.36
C ILE A 8 -0.72 0.83 -8.72
N ASP A 9 0.33 0.43 -9.43
CA ASP A 9 0.47 -0.93 -9.97
C ASP A 9 1.63 -1.67 -9.31
N GLY A 10 1.30 -2.46 -8.29
CA GLY A 10 2.28 -3.09 -7.42
C GLY A 10 2.83 -2.14 -6.38
N ILE A 11 3.19 -2.70 -5.24
CA ILE A 11 3.80 -1.98 -4.12
C ILE A 11 4.96 -2.80 -3.56
N ASN A 12 5.95 -2.10 -3.01
CA ASN A 12 7.01 -2.71 -2.24
C ASN A 12 6.74 -2.47 -0.75
N LYS A 13 6.70 -3.53 0.04
CA LYS A 13 6.65 -3.46 1.49
C LYS A 13 8.07 -3.64 2.02
N THR A 14 8.51 -2.74 2.89
CA THR A 14 9.64 -2.96 3.79
C THR A 14 9.13 -3.03 5.22
N ALA A 15 9.67 -3.93 6.02
CA ALA A 15 9.22 -4.07 7.40
C ALA A 15 10.40 -4.42 8.31
N GLU A 16 10.44 -3.78 9.47
CA GLU A 16 11.43 -4.01 10.52
C GLU A 16 10.69 -4.25 11.84
N GLN A 17 11.14 -5.20 12.66
CA GLN A 17 10.63 -5.33 14.02
C GLN A 17 10.92 -4.05 14.78
N ASP A 18 9.93 -3.59 15.52
CA ASP A 18 10.02 -2.40 16.33
C ASP A 18 9.81 -2.74 17.81
N ASP A 19 10.77 -2.31 18.61
CA ASP A 19 10.76 -2.36 20.06
C ASP A 19 10.59 -0.94 20.58
N PHE A 20 9.58 -0.70 21.43
CA PHE A 20 9.24 0.67 21.82
C PHE A 20 10.41 1.45 22.47
N GLU A 21 11.29 0.77 23.22
CA GLU A 21 12.43 1.41 23.89
C GLU A 21 13.64 1.58 22.96
N GLN A 22 13.85 0.62 22.04
CA GLN A 22 15.05 0.55 21.20
C GLN A 22 14.81 1.05 19.76
N GLY A 23 13.56 1.29 19.38
CA GLY A 23 13.11 1.54 18.02
C GLY A 23 13.27 0.32 17.12
N CYS A 24 13.49 0.59 15.83
CA CYS A 24 13.57 -0.44 14.81
C CYS A 24 14.83 -1.31 14.96
N ILE A 25 14.63 -2.62 14.92
CA ILE A 25 15.68 -3.65 14.94
C ILE A 25 16.11 -3.91 13.50
N LEU A 26 17.05 -3.11 12.99
CA LEU A 26 17.50 -3.14 11.59
C LEU A 26 17.86 -4.54 11.05
N SER A 27 18.38 -5.42 11.90
CA SER A 27 18.74 -6.80 11.51
C SER A 27 17.55 -7.72 11.20
N SER A 28 16.34 -7.29 11.56
CA SER A 28 15.09 -8.02 11.31
C SER A 28 14.41 -7.62 10.00
N GLY A 29 14.97 -6.62 9.31
CA GLY A 29 14.39 -6.02 8.12
C GLY A 29 14.17 -7.03 7.00
N TYR A 30 13.00 -6.97 6.38
CA TYR A 30 12.73 -7.67 5.12
C TYR A 30 12.01 -6.76 4.13
N SER A 31 12.04 -7.17 2.86
CA SER A 31 11.30 -6.49 1.81
C SER A 31 10.58 -7.51 0.95
N THR A 32 9.37 -7.16 0.52
CA THR A 32 8.59 -7.99 -0.39
C THR A 32 7.84 -7.13 -1.38
N TYR A 33 7.80 -7.59 -2.62
CA TYR A 33 6.90 -7.03 -3.63
C TYR A 33 5.51 -7.63 -3.49
N ILE A 34 4.48 -6.79 -3.53
CA ILE A 34 3.08 -7.19 -3.49
C ILE A 34 2.47 -6.79 -4.83
N ALA A 35 2.07 -7.78 -5.61
CA ALA A 35 1.45 -7.61 -6.93
C ALA A 35 -0.04 -7.21 -6.82
N GLN A 36 -0.33 -6.18 -6.02
CA GLN A 36 -1.64 -5.60 -5.85
C GLN A 36 -1.69 -4.24 -6.55
N SER A 37 -2.78 -3.97 -7.26
CA SER A 37 -3.00 -2.67 -7.90
C SER A 37 -4.21 -1.96 -7.30
N PHE A 38 -4.16 -0.63 -7.28
CA PHE A 38 -5.20 0.25 -6.75
C PHE A 38 -5.60 1.26 -7.81
N TYR A 39 -6.90 1.51 -7.97
CA TYR A 39 -7.42 2.21 -9.14
C TYR A 39 -8.38 3.35 -8.77
N GLY A 40 -8.26 4.51 -9.42
CA GLY A 40 -9.14 5.65 -9.16
C GLY A 40 -9.50 6.43 -10.41
N ASN A 41 -10.65 7.12 -10.39
CA ASN A 41 -10.94 8.18 -11.35
C ASN A 41 -10.24 9.49 -11.00
N THR A 42 -9.82 9.63 -9.73
CA THR A 42 -8.97 10.70 -9.23
C THR A 42 -7.71 10.10 -8.58
N PRO A 43 -6.61 10.89 -8.42
CA PRO A 43 -5.45 10.46 -7.64
C PRO A 43 -5.83 10.01 -6.23
N ARG A 44 -6.73 10.76 -5.60
CA ARG A 44 -7.24 10.51 -4.25
C ARG A 44 -7.88 9.13 -4.15
N GLU A 45 -8.80 8.78 -5.04
CA GLU A 45 -9.48 7.47 -5.01
C GLU A 45 -8.51 6.28 -5.11
N ALA A 46 -7.43 6.39 -5.89
CA ALA A 46 -6.42 5.33 -5.98
C ALA A 46 -5.60 5.21 -4.68
N ILE A 47 -5.28 6.34 -4.06
CA ILE A 47 -4.54 6.39 -2.78
C ILE A 47 -5.43 5.89 -1.64
N GLU A 48 -6.72 6.25 -1.60
CA GLU A 48 -7.66 5.78 -0.57
C GLU A 48 -7.79 4.25 -0.61
N GLN A 49 -7.85 3.64 -1.80
CA GLN A 49 -7.81 2.17 -1.91
C GLN A 49 -6.51 1.55 -1.41
N PHE A 50 -5.38 2.25 -1.58
CA PHE A 50 -4.10 1.81 -1.05
C PHE A 50 -4.06 1.93 0.49
N MET A 51 -4.61 3.02 1.05
CA MET A 51 -4.79 3.20 2.49
C MET A 51 -5.66 2.09 3.09
N ASP A 52 -6.83 1.83 2.49
CA ASP A 52 -7.75 0.79 2.94
C ASP A 52 -7.06 -0.59 2.98
N PHE A 53 -6.23 -0.89 1.97
CA PHE A 53 -5.49 -2.15 1.90
C PHE A 53 -4.51 -2.35 3.04
N VAL A 54 -3.85 -1.29 3.51
CA VAL A 54 -2.94 -1.34 4.66
C VAL A 54 -3.65 -1.11 6.00
N GLY A 55 -4.98 -1.07 6.01
CA GLY A 55 -5.81 -0.97 7.21
C GLY A 55 -6.01 0.43 7.76
N LEU A 56 -5.76 1.47 6.96
CA LEU A 56 -5.98 2.87 7.31
C LEU A 56 -7.37 3.35 6.85
N ASP A 57 -7.98 4.25 7.62
CA ASP A 57 -9.24 4.93 7.29
C ASP A 57 -8.96 6.25 6.54
N PRO A 58 -9.28 6.36 5.24
CA PRO A 58 -9.05 7.56 4.45
C PRO A 58 -9.90 8.77 4.86
N SER A 59 -10.87 8.58 5.77
CA SER A 59 -11.66 9.66 6.37
C SER A 59 -11.09 10.17 7.69
N SER A 60 -10.11 9.48 8.27
CA SER A 60 -9.43 9.87 9.51
C SER A 60 -8.24 10.79 9.23
N ASP A 61 -8.25 11.99 9.83
CA ASP A 61 -7.12 12.92 9.74
C ASP A 61 -5.82 12.33 10.31
N GLU A 62 -5.93 11.46 11.33
CA GLU A 62 -4.79 10.78 11.95
C GLU A 62 -4.16 9.78 10.97
N ASP A 63 -4.98 8.94 10.34
CA ASP A 63 -4.49 7.94 9.38
C ASP A 63 -3.93 8.60 8.12
N CYS A 64 -4.51 9.73 7.69
CA CYS A 64 -3.99 10.50 6.57
C CYS A 64 -2.57 11.06 6.81
N GLN A 65 -2.13 11.25 8.06
CA GLN A 65 -0.76 11.69 8.37
C GLN A 65 0.28 10.61 8.10
N SER A 66 -0.13 9.34 7.98
CA SER A 66 0.75 8.22 7.68
C SER A 66 1.14 8.14 6.19
N VAL A 67 0.55 9.00 5.35
CA VAL A 67 0.73 9.01 3.89
C VAL A 67 1.69 10.14 3.49
N LEU A 68 2.77 9.79 2.82
CA LEU A 68 3.70 10.73 2.20
C LEU A 68 3.56 10.68 0.67
N ILE A 69 3.31 11.85 0.06
CA ILE A 69 3.19 12.00 -1.39
C ILE A 69 4.45 12.68 -1.93
N ASN A 70 4.94 12.16 -3.06
CA ASN A 70 6.23 12.52 -3.65
C ASN A 70 7.38 12.38 -2.65
N ALA A 71 7.37 11.28 -1.88
CA ALA A 71 8.42 10.98 -0.91
C ALA A 71 9.79 11.00 -1.59
N CYS A 72 10.80 11.50 -0.88
CA CYS A 72 12.17 11.65 -1.39
C CYS A 72 12.28 12.45 -2.70
N ASP A 73 11.39 13.43 -2.92
CA ASP A 73 11.29 14.23 -4.15
C ASP A 73 10.98 13.42 -5.42
N GLU A 74 10.51 12.18 -5.27
CA GLU A 74 10.18 11.29 -6.40
C GLU A 74 8.73 11.51 -6.85
N THR A 75 8.56 12.08 -8.05
CA THR A 75 7.22 12.39 -8.58
C THR A 75 6.36 11.13 -8.72
N GLY A 76 5.18 11.17 -8.11
CA GLY A 76 4.20 10.08 -8.12
C GLY A 76 4.45 9.00 -7.07
N ARG A 77 5.55 9.04 -6.31
CA ARG A 77 5.80 8.10 -5.22
C ARG A 77 4.81 8.34 -4.08
N VAL A 78 4.22 7.27 -3.58
CA VAL A 78 3.32 7.25 -2.44
C VAL A 78 3.88 6.26 -1.43
N ASP A 79 4.21 6.75 -0.24
CA ASP A 79 4.66 5.93 0.87
C ASP A 79 3.60 5.96 1.98
N ILE A 80 3.28 4.81 2.55
CA ILE A 80 2.38 4.68 3.70
C ILE A 80 3.10 3.89 4.79
N GLN A 81 3.27 4.50 5.97
CA GLN A 81 3.90 3.87 7.12
C GLN A 81 2.85 3.43 8.14
N VAL A 82 2.90 2.16 8.56
CA VAL A 82 1.97 1.61 9.58
C VAL A 82 2.72 0.70 10.53
N HIS A 83 2.15 0.49 11.72
CA HIS A 83 2.55 -0.63 12.58
C HIS A 83 1.69 -1.84 12.29
N GLU A 84 2.28 -3.04 12.40
CA GLU A 84 1.58 -4.32 12.26
C GLU A 84 1.92 -5.28 13.40
N THR A 85 0.96 -6.14 13.74
CA THR A 85 1.20 -7.32 14.59
C THR A 85 2.04 -8.36 13.82
N PRO A 86 2.59 -9.39 14.49
CA PRO A 86 3.31 -10.48 13.83
C PRO A 86 2.50 -11.21 12.74
N GLU A 87 1.17 -11.14 12.80
CA GLU A 87 0.25 -11.72 11.81
C GLU A 87 0.02 -10.81 10.59
N GLY A 88 0.58 -9.60 10.59
CA GLY A 88 0.43 -8.61 9.51
C GLY A 88 -0.88 -7.83 9.59
N CYS A 89 -1.47 -7.71 10.79
CA CYS A 89 -2.70 -6.95 11.03
C CYS A 89 -2.38 -5.59 11.65
N ARG A 90 -3.27 -4.60 11.47
CA ARG A 90 -3.19 -3.34 12.24
C ARG A 90 -3.33 -3.66 13.74
N PRO A 91 -2.41 -3.18 14.60
CA PRO A 91 -2.51 -3.40 16.04
C PRO A 91 -3.71 -2.65 16.59
N ASP A 92 -4.46 -3.30 17.48
CA ASP A 92 -5.47 -2.64 18.27
C ASP A 92 -4.85 -1.93 19.50
N SER A 93 -5.68 -1.34 20.35
CA SER A 93 -5.23 -0.66 21.54
C SER A 93 -4.49 -1.58 22.52
N GLU A 94 -4.84 -2.87 22.60
CA GLU A 94 -4.18 -3.80 23.52
C GLU A 94 -2.75 -4.06 23.06
N HIS A 95 -2.54 -4.39 21.79
CA HIS A 95 -1.22 -4.59 21.19
C HIS A 95 -0.33 -3.34 21.36
N LEU A 96 -0.89 -2.14 21.14
CA LEU A 96 -0.15 -0.89 21.32
C LEU A 96 0.29 -0.66 22.78
N GLU A 97 -0.54 -1.01 23.75
CA GLU A 97 -0.18 -0.90 25.17
C GLU A 97 0.84 -1.97 25.59
N GLU A 98 0.75 -3.18 25.03
CA GLU A 98 1.73 -4.25 25.27
C GLU A 98 3.09 -3.93 24.63
N TRP A 99 3.11 -3.34 23.44
CA TRP A 99 4.32 -2.83 22.78
C TRP A 99 4.98 -1.73 23.59
N LYS A 100 4.22 -0.72 24.05
CA LYS A 100 4.73 0.34 24.94
C LYS A 100 5.24 -0.20 26.27
N ALA A 101 4.67 -1.31 26.76
CA ALA A 101 5.10 -1.98 27.98
C ALA A 101 6.30 -2.93 27.77
N GLY A 102 6.83 -3.06 26.55
CA GLY A 102 7.94 -3.95 26.21
C GLY A 102 7.59 -5.45 26.29
N LYS A 103 6.29 -5.78 26.27
CA LYS A 103 5.78 -7.16 26.33
C LYS A 103 5.61 -7.77 24.95
N GLU A 104 5.36 -6.93 23.96
CA GLU A 104 5.19 -7.31 22.57
C GLU A 104 6.13 -6.49 21.67
N ARG A 105 6.48 -7.05 20.52
CA ARG A 105 7.12 -6.32 19.42
C ARG A 105 6.16 -6.22 18.26
N LEU A 106 6.07 -5.03 17.69
CA LEU A 106 5.34 -4.79 16.45
C LEU A 106 6.32 -4.81 15.28
N TRP A 107 5.79 -4.64 14.08
CA TRP A 107 6.54 -4.39 12.88
C TRP A 107 6.22 -3.00 12.37
N LEU A 108 7.24 -2.16 12.21
CA LEU A 108 7.11 -0.92 11.46
C LEU A 108 7.21 -1.26 9.98
N CYS A 109 6.14 -0.99 9.23
CA CYS A 109 5.98 -1.36 7.83
C CYS A 109 5.84 -0.11 6.98
N ASP A 110 6.70 0.04 5.97
CA ASP A 110 6.56 1.05 4.92
C ASP A 110 6.09 0.39 3.63
N TYR A 111 4.99 0.89 3.09
CA TYR A 111 4.44 0.47 1.82
C TYR A 111 4.66 1.57 0.79
N SER A 112 5.45 1.29 -0.23
CA SER A 112 5.82 2.22 -1.29
C SER A 112 5.23 1.80 -2.63
N GLY A 113 4.57 2.73 -3.32
CA GLY A 113 4.03 2.55 -4.66
C GLY A 113 4.20 3.80 -5.52
N TYR A 114 3.91 3.67 -6.81
CA TYR A 114 3.91 4.80 -7.74
C TYR A 114 2.53 4.99 -8.35
N LEU A 115 2.00 6.21 -8.25
CA LEU A 115 0.76 6.62 -8.90
C LEU A 115 1.04 7.04 -10.34
N TYR A 116 0.39 6.37 -11.28
CA TYR A 116 0.43 6.67 -12.70
C TYR A 116 -0.92 7.16 -13.20
N GLN A 117 -0.89 8.07 -14.16
CA GLN A 117 -2.05 8.36 -15.00
C GLN A 117 -2.07 7.38 -16.18
N GLN A 118 -3.09 6.53 -16.26
CA GLN A 118 -3.30 5.62 -17.38
C GLN A 118 -3.92 6.33 -18.58
N ALA A 119 -3.28 6.17 -19.74
CA ALA A 119 -3.84 6.59 -21.01
C ALA A 119 -4.97 5.63 -21.43
N LYS A 120 -6.15 6.17 -21.77
CA LYS A 120 -7.29 5.40 -22.28
C LYS A 120 -7.17 5.23 -23.80
N THR A 121 -6.36 4.28 -24.24
CA THR A 121 -6.27 3.92 -25.66
C THR A 121 -7.09 2.65 -25.94
N PRO A 122 -8.16 2.72 -26.75
CA PRO A 122 -8.86 1.52 -27.20
C PRO A 122 -7.92 0.57 -27.93
N VAL A 123 -8.02 -0.72 -27.64
CA VAL A 123 -7.24 -1.76 -28.32
C VAL A 123 -8.09 -2.32 -29.46
N ASP A 124 -7.52 -2.42 -30.65
CA ASP A 124 -8.14 -3.13 -31.78
C ASP A 124 -8.10 -4.64 -31.53
N LEU A 125 -9.23 -5.19 -31.08
CA LEU A 125 -9.37 -6.61 -30.77
C LEU A 125 -9.33 -7.51 -32.00
N VAL A 126 -9.46 -6.97 -33.22
CA VAL A 126 -9.33 -7.73 -34.47
C VAL A 126 -7.89 -8.24 -34.67
N ARG A 127 -6.92 -7.64 -33.97
CA ARG A 127 -5.49 -7.99 -34.05
C ARG A 127 -4.97 -8.76 -32.83
N VAL A 128 -5.83 -9.12 -31.89
CA VAL A 128 -5.44 -10.00 -30.78
C VAL A 128 -5.32 -11.42 -31.34
N PRO A 129 -4.16 -12.10 -31.22
CA PRO A 129 -4.01 -13.48 -31.66
C PRO A 129 -5.17 -14.32 -31.12
N ALA A 130 -5.83 -15.04 -32.03
CA ALA A 130 -7.14 -15.64 -31.84
C ALA A 130 -7.40 -16.24 -30.43
N ILE A 131 -8.27 -15.58 -29.66
CA ILE A 131 -9.15 -16.24 -28.67
C ILE A 131 -10.35 -16.87 -29.43
N ALA A 132 -10.13 -17.30 -30.69
CA ALA A 132 -11.14 -17.93 -31.51
C ALA A 132 -11.15 -19.42 -31.17
N GLY A 133 -11.99 -19.82 -30.21
CA GLY A 133 -12.20 -21.25 -29.94
C GLY A 133 -12.93 -21.63 -28.65
N ARG A 134 -13.40 -20.70 -27.82
CA ARG A 134 -14.04 -21.07 -26.52
C ARG A 134 -15.37 -20.40 -26.19
N TYR A 135 -16.00 -19.73 -27.15
CA TYR A 135 -17.35 -19.22 -26.99
C TYR A 135 -18.22 -19.74 -28.14
N SER A 136 -18.53 -21.03 -28.08
CA SER A 136 -19.57 -21.70 -28.85
C SER A 136 -20.39 -22.55 -27.91
#